data_AF-A0A0P8A7J3-F1
#
_entry.id   AF-A0A0P8A7J3-F1
#
_cell.length_a   1.000
_cell.length_b   1.000
_cell.length_c   1.000
_cell.angle_alpha   90.00
_cell.angle_beta   90.00
_cell.angle_gamma   90.00
#
_symmetry.space_group_name_H-M   'P 1'
#
loop_
_entity.id
_entity.type
_entity.pdbx_description
1 polymer ?
#
loop_
_entity_poly.entity_id
_entity_poly.type
_entity_poly.pdbx_seq_one_letter_code
_entity_poly.pdbx_strand_id
1 'polypeptide(L)'
;MIELTYRLGQLPSPAYRAGLAGLVFLIRYLHRDRPETEPLIYTDINPYEATFYCEPEGLQALMNLAFDAHYEVKFSKSKIKDPIEIKETEEGKLYGWNLLVVKAAPLQEHDPSGLWTQLWSDWLLNSIRAIPKSRKPFQLRAKGESVAIDKLWKALQKPDAKVGLSSSALIGAEAKTSEGVSLNDTNAQQFLLNFWGYVSQPYVPCRFDSDGKREDWGYAVAIPDVQDLEDFIDGFAEFLERRRPNPPQYKGYRPLDALVELPEEAGLDSLRLIRERMTQSDLASTVEYDVLGFEVCHGVRTNAQRGPDVMTISYIQPDLERDNHYGRIRETFRCPWFRRHLLQNLLKHRSWTARWGDVLSTASQKWFDNRFFPHDCQLVFNREKNIVEFHELAHIIKSLCDRYLNARLASKNKAITKENKHEEARREFFSVRSRSQKEAFREYFFGTLCSQVNPVLSVNKHSSRYDEDEKLHRMLLLAEAIEKNTETIRGLTMLALASNFNASEKTDKEPPKKAD
;
A
#
# COMPACT_ATOMS: atom_id res chain seq x y z
N MET A 1 -33.08 -18.38 21.06
CA MET A 1 -31.62 -18.32 20.90
C MET A 1 -31.23 -18.92 19.54
N ILE A 2 -30.26 -18.31 18.87
CA ILE A 2 -29.61 -18.79 17.65
C ILE A 2 -28.22 -19.30 18.02
N GLU A 3 -27.81 -20.40 17.40
CA GLU A 3 -26.47 -21.01 17.54
C GLU A 3 -25.91 -21.24 16.13
N LEU A 4 -24.72 -20.69 15.85
CA LEU A 4 -24.05 -20.80 14.55
C LEU A 4 -22.57 -21.13 14.75
N THR A 5 -22.13 -22.27 14.22
CA THR A 5 -20.71 -22.67 14.26
C THR A 5 -20.04 -22.38 12.92
N TYR A 6 -18.90 -21.70 12.97
CA TYR A 6 -18.08 -21.36 11.81
C TYR A 6 -16.70 -21.96 11.95
N ARG A 7 -16.23 -22.67 10.93
CA ARG A 7 -14.86 -23.21 10.84
C ARG A 7 -14.07 -22.46 9.79
N LEU A 8 -12.88 -21.95 10.11
CA LEU A 8 -12.04 -21.19 9.18
C LEU A 8 -11.80 -21.97 7.87
N GLY A 9 -11.49 -23.27 7.96
CA GLY A 9 -11.25 -24.13 6.80
C GLY A 9 -12.47 -24.41 5.93
N GLN A 10 -13.69 -24.07 6.37
CA GLN A 10 -14.93 -24.23 5.60
C GLN A 10 -15.44 -22.92 5.00
N LEU A 11 -14.84 -21.78 5.39
CA LEU A 11 -15.24 -20.47 4.88
C LEU A 11 -14.67 -20.24 3.47
N PRO A 12 -15.48 -19.71 2.54
CA PRO A 12 -15.17 -19.80 1.11
C PRO A 12 -14.12 -18.79 0.62
N SER A 13 -13.81 -17.74 1.38
CA SER A 13 -12.77 -16.77 1.01
C SER A 13 -12.18 -16.03 2.22
N PRO A 14 -11.05 -15.32 2.04
CA PRO A 14 -10.44 -14.48 3.08
C PRO A 14 -11.43 -13.49 3.69
N ALA A 15 -12.33 -12.89 2.89
CA ALA A 15 -13.34 -11.96 3.39
C ALA A 15 -14.30 -12.60 4.41
N TYR A 16 -14.63 -13.89 4.28
CA TYR A 16 -15.47 -14.57 5.26
C TYR A 16 -14.69 -14.91 6.54
N ARG A 17 -13.43 -15.33 6.41
CA ARG A 17 -12.55 -15.57 7.57
C ARG A 17 -12.28 -14.28 8.34
N ALA A 18 -11.99 -13.19 7.64
CA ALA A 18 -11.96 -11.83 8.18
C ALA A 18 -13.32 -11.43 8.78
N GLY A 19 -14.43 -11.85 8.17
CA GLY A 19 -15.77 -11.64 8.71
C GLY A 19 -16.01 -12.30 10.07
N LEU A 20 -15.53 -13.54 10.24
CA LEU A 20 -15.57 -14.23 11.53
C LEU A 20 -14.72 -13.53 12.58
N ALA A 21 -13.49 -13.14 12.23
CA ALA A 21 -12.64 -12.35 13.10
C ALA A 21 -13.28 -11.01 13.49
N GLY A 22 -13.84 -10.28 12.53
CA GLY A 22 -14.56 -9.04 12.78
C GLY A 22 -15.78 -9.21 13.69
N LEU A 23 -16.51 -10.32 13.57
CA LEU A 23 -17.62 -10.64 14.47
C LEU A 23 -17.15 -10.81 15.92
N VAL A 24 -16.12 -11.63 16.14
CA VAL A 24 -15.53 -11.88 17.47
C VAL A 24 -14.98 -10.57 18.06
N PHE A 25 -14.26 -9.79 17.25
CA PHE A 25 -13.71 -8.49 17.67
C PHE A 25 -14.79 -7.54 18.18
N LEU A 26 -15.91 -7.41 17.45
CA LEU A 26 -17.01 -6.54 17.85
C LEU A 26 -17.74 -7.03 19.10
N ILE A 27 -17.92 -8.34 19.27
CA ILE A 27 -18.57 -8.91 20.45
C ILE A 27 -17.71 -8.69 21.69
N ARG A 28 -16.39 -8.94 21.61
CA ARG A 28 -15.46 -8.65 22.71
C ARG A 28 -15.48 -7.16 23.10
N TYR A 29 -15.50 -6.26 22.12
CA TYR A 29 -15.68 -4.83 22.39
C TYR A 29 -17.01 -4.56 23.10
N LEU A 30 -18.10 -5.13 22.60
CA LEU A 30 -19.44 -4.92 23.12
C LEU A 30 -19.57 -5.38 24.57
N HIS A 31 -18.99 -6.53 24.94
CA HIS A 31 -18.98 -7.00 26.33
C HIS A 31 -18.21 -6.07 27.26
N ARG A 32 -17.10 -5.52 26.80
CA ARG A 32 -16.32 -4.58 27.61
C ARG A 32 -17.03 -3.23 27.78
N ASP A 33 -17.67 -2.71 26.73
CA ASP A 33 -18.46 -1.46 26.77
C ASP A 33 -19.78 -1.63 27.53
N ARG A 34 -20.40 -2.81 27.40
CA ARG A 34 -21.75 -3.16 27.89
C ARG A 34 -21.78 -4.59 28.41
N PRO A 35 -21.26 -4.83 29.63
CA PRO A 35 -21.19 -6.18 30.21
C PRO A 35 -22.54 -6.90 30.30
N GLU A 36 -23.65 -6.15 30.40
CA GLU A 36 -25.01 -6.70 30.41
C GLU A 36 -25.41 -7.43 29.12
N THR A 37 -24.65 -7.26 28.03
CA THR A 37 -24.91 -7.94 26.74
C THR A 37 -24.34 -9.35 26.67
N GLU A 38 -23.40 -9.71 27.55
CA GLU A 38 -22.75 -11.03 27.57
C GLU A 38 -23.72 -12.23 27.60
N PRO A 39 -24.75 -12.27 28.45
CA PRO A 39 -25.71 -13.38 28.44
C PRO A 39 -26.60 -13.41 27.17
N LEU A 40 -26.68 -12.31 26.41
CA LEU A 40 -27.55 -12.16 25.24
C LEU A 40 -26.82 -12.49 23.93
N ILE A 41 -25.50 -12.36 23.90
CA ILE A 41 -24.68 -12.61 22.72
C ILE A 41 -23.27 -12.96 23.16
N TYR A 42 -22.72 -14.09 22.73
CA TYR A 42 -21.33 -14.44 23.01
C TYR A 42 -20.78 -15.39 21.94
N THR A 43 -19.45 -15.53 21.94
CA THR A 43 -18.73 -16.45 21.06
C THR A 43 -17.85 -17.35 21.89
N ASP A 44 -18.01 -18.65 21.74
CA ASP A 44 -17.01 -19.63 22.15
C ASP A 44 -16.00 -19.77 21.00
N ILE A 45 -14.71 -19.63 21.27
CA ILE A 45 -13.67 -19.58 20.24
C ILE A 45 -12.57 -20.59 20.52
N ASN A 46 -11.97 -21.10 19.46
CA ASN A 46 -10.69 -21.78 19.46
C ASN A 46 -9.90 -21.34 18.20
N PRO A 47 -8.66 -21.78 18.00
CA PRO A 47 -7.83 -21.37 16.86
C PRO A 47 -8.49 -21.49 15.48
N TYR A 48 -9.37 -22.48 15.26
CA TYR A 48 -9.88 -22.80 13.92
C TYR A 48 -11.40 -22.70 13.77
N GLU A 49 -12.12 -22.43 14.85
CA GLU A 49 -13.57 -22.44 14.92
C GLU A 49 -14.08 -21.40 15.93
N ALA A 50 -15.26 -20.84 15.66
CA ALA A 50 -16.04 -20.13 16.66
C ALA A 50 -17.51 -20.49 16.58
N THR A 51 -18.14 -20.66 17.74
CA THR A 51 -19.59 -20.84 17.88
C THR A 51 -20.22 -19.59 18.45
N PHE A 52 -21.14 -19.02 17.68
CA PHE A 52 -21.86 -17.80 17.97
C PHE A 52 -23.23 -18.11 18.56
N TYR A 53 -23.49 -17.58 19.75
CA TYR A 53 -24.77 -17.69 20.44
C TYR A 53 -25.43 -16.32 20.53
N CYS A 54 -26.72 -16.23 20.25
CA CYS A 54 -27.39 -14.93 20.20
C CYS A 54 -28.90 -14.97 20.47
N GLU A 55 -29.36 -14.00 21.24
CA GLU A 55 -30.75 -13.61 21.42
C GLU A 55 -31.09 -12.37 20.58
N PRO A 56 -32.39 -12.09 20.29
CA PRO A 56 -32.76 -10.93 19.47
C PRO A 56 -32.18 -9.61 19.97
N GLU A 57 -32.17 -9.40 21.28
CA GLU A 57 -31.67 -8.20 21.95
C GLU A 57 -30.14 -8.07 21.78
N GLY A 58 -29.42 -9.19 21.90
CA GLY A 58 -27.99 -9.24 21.63
C GLY A 58 -27.66 -8.94 20.17
N LEU A 59 -28.42 -9.50 19.22
CA LEU A 59 -28.26 -9.20 17.80
C LEU A 59 -28.53 -7.72 17.51
N GLN A 60 -29.56 -7.14 18.14
CA GLN A 60 -29.88 -5.72 18.00
C GLN A 60 -28.73 -4.83 18.49
N ALA A 61 -28.11 -5.18 19.62
CA ALA A 61 -26.96 -4.45 20.17
C ALA A 61 -25.74 -4.54 19.23
N LEU A 62 -25.39 -5.74 18.75
CA LEU A 62 -24.28 -5.95 17.81
C LEU A 62 -24.50 -5.16 16.50
N MET A 63 -25.69 -5.22 15.93
CA MET A 63 -26.00 -4.52 14.68
C MET A 63 -26.05 -3.00 14.89
N ASN A 64 -26.48 -2.52 16.05
CA ASN A 64 -26.41 -1.09 16.36
C ASN A 64 -24.96 -0.61 16.48
N LEU A 65 -24.06 -1.42 17.04
CA LEU A 65 -22.62 -1.14 17.10
C LEU A 65 -21.98 -1.16 15.71
N ALA A 66 -22.20 -2.23 14.93
CA ALA A 66 -21.60 -2.43 13.61
C ALA A 66 -22.03 -1.40 12.55
N PHE A 67 -23.14 -0.71 12.78
CA PHE A 67 -23.67 0.30 11.86
C PHE A 67 -23.72 1.70 12.49
N ASP A 68 -23.06 1.92 13.63
CA ASP A 68 -23.14 3.20 14.34
C ASP A 68 -22.50 4.34 13.54
N ALA A 69 -23.21 5.47 13.47
CA ALA A 69 -22.83 6.61 12.64
C ALA A 69 -23.42 7.90 13.19
N HIS A 70 -22.94 9.04 12.68
CA HIS A 70 -23.50 10.37 12.91
C HIS A 70 -23.42 11.22 11.64
N TYR A 71 -24.10 12.37 11.67
CA TYR A 71 -23.95 13.40 10.65
C TYR A 71 -22.99 14.49 11.13
N GLU A 72 -22.00 14.82 10.31
CA GLU A 72 -21.15 16.00 10.48
C GLU A 72 -21.54 17.08 9.48
N VAL A 73 -21.66 18.32 9.95
CA VAL A 73 -21.85 19.46 9.06
C VAL A 73 -20.51 19.83 8.42
N LYS A 74 -20.42 19.71 7.10
CA LYS A 74 -19.28 20.21 6.30
C LYS A 74 -19.73 21.40 5.47
N PHE A 75 -18.79 22.27 5.12
CA PHE A 75 -19.02 23.49 4.34
C PHE A 75 -18.19 23.48 3.06
N SER A 76 -18.69 24.10 2.00
CA SER A 76 -18.00 24.22 0.71
C SER A 76 -18.36 25.54 0.06
N LYS A 77 -17.39 26.11 -0.65
CA LYS A 77 -17.59 27.27 -1.53
C LYS A 77 -18.48 26.94 -2.74
N SER A 78 -18.57 25.65 -3.11
CA SER A 78 -19.40 25.22 -4.23
C SER A 78 -20.87 25.16 -3.81
N LYS A 79 -21.76 25.64 -4.69
CA LYS A 79 -23.20 25.58 -4.44
C LYS A 79 -23.69 24.14 -4.39
N ILE A 80 -24.34 23.78 -3.29
CA ILE A 80 -24.94 22.46 -3.06
C ILE A 80 -26.45 22.56 -3.23
N LYS A 81 -27.05 21.47 -3.72
CA LYS A 81 -28.51 21.33 -3.80
C LYS A 81 -29.06 21.12 -2.39
N ASP A 82 -29.99 21.99 -1.97
CA ASP A 82 -30.68 21.95 -0.68
C ASP A 82 -29.71 21.99 0.54
N PRO A 83 -28.92 23.07 0.71
CA PRO A 83 -27.99 23.20 1.82
C PRO A 83 -28.74 23.27 3.16
N ILE A 84 -28.19 22.63 4.19
CA ILE A 84 -28.77 22.68 5.54
C ILE A 84 -28.48 24.02 6.24
N GLU A 85 -27.40 24.68 5.83
CA GLU A 85 -26.95 25.96 6.37
C GLU A 85 -26.21 26.74 5.27
N ILE A 86 -26.29 28.07 5.27
CA ILE A 86 -25.47 28.93 4.41
C ILE A 86 -24.79 29.96 5.30
N LYS A 87 -23.45 30.01 5.27
CA LYS A 87 -22.65 31.01 5.98
C LYS A 87 -22.12 32.05 5.00
N GLU A 88 -22.29 33.33 5.31
CA GLU A 88 -21.64 34.43 4.60
C GLU A 88 -20.29 34.71 5.25
N THR A 89 -19.22 34.73 4.45
CA THR A 89 -17.84 35.02 4.85
C THR A 89 -17.29 36.14 3.99
N GLU A 90 -16.17 36.74 4.39
CA GLU A 90 -15.47 37.78 3.60
C GLU A 90 -15.09 37.28 2.19
N GLU A 91 -14.89 35.97 2.03
CA GLU A 91 -14.55 35.32 0.76
C GLU A 91 -15.76 34.80 -0.04
N GLY A 92 -16.99 35.00 0.46
CA GLY A 92 -18.24 34.58 -0.19
C GLY A 92 -19.10 33.62 0.64
N LYS A 93 -20.01 32.90 -0.04
CA LYS A 93 -20.98 31.99 0.60
C LYS A 93 -20.41 30.58 0.74
N LEU A 94 -20.54 30.01 1.94
CA LEU A 94 -20.26 28.62 2.24
C LEU A 94 -21.58 27.86 2.42
N TYR A 95 -21.73 26.75 1.71
CA TYR A 95 -22.91 25.90 1.73
C TYR A 95 -22.66 24.67 2.60
N GLY A 96 -23.48 24.51 3.64
CA GLY A 96 -23.42 23.41 4.59
C GLY A 96 -24.16 22.17 4.09
N TRP A 97 -23.62 20.97 4.33
CA TRP A 97 -24.32 19.69 4.14
C TRP A 97 -23.97 18.68 5.23
N ASN A 98 -24.87 17.72 5.43
CA ASN A 98 -24.68 16.60 6.33
C ASN A 98 -23.83 15.53 5.64
N LEU A 99 -22.59 15.37 6.08
CA LEU A 99 -21.73 14.25 5.76
C LEU A 99 -22.02 13.10 6.72
N LEU A 100 -22.38 11.93 6.19
CA LEU A 100 -22.52 10.72 7.00
C LEU A 100 -21.14 10.19 7.35
N VAL A 101 -20.86 10.00 8.65
CA VAL A 101 -19.60 9.47 9.17
C VAL A 101 -19.90 8.25 10.04
N VAL A 102 -19.26 7.12 9.74
CA VAL A 102 -19.32 5.91 10.58
C VAL A 102 -18.38 6.08 11.77
N LYS A 103 -18.86 5.81 12.99
CA LYS A 103 -18.11 6.05 14.23
C LYS A 103 -17.02 5.00 14.49
N ALA A 104 -17.34 3.73 14.24
CA ALA A 104 -16.44 2.60 14.47
C ALA A 104 -15.64 2.69 15.79
N ALA A 105 -16.36 2.87 16.90
CA ALA A 105 -15.77 3.01 18.23
C ALA A 105 -14.70 1.95 18.58
N PRO A 106 -14.86 0.66 18.21
CA PRO A 106 -13.82 -0.36 18.41
C PRO A 106 -12.50 -0.06 17.70
N LEU A 107 -12.52 0.62 16.55
CA LEU A 107 -11.30 1.02 15.84
C LEU A 107 -10.75 2.34 16.38
N GLN A 108 -11.64 3.25 16.76
CA GLN A 108 -11.30 4.59 17.22
C GLN A 108 -10.49 4.57 18.53
N GLU A 109 -10.75 3.62 19.42
CA GLU A 109 -9.95 3.44 20.65
C GLU A 109 -8.47 3.22 20.35
N HIS A 110 -8.18 2.49 19.27
CA HIS A 110 -6.83 2.24 18.77
C HIS A 110 -6.41 3.23 17.68
N ASP A 111 -7.04 4.41 17.63
CA ASP A 111 -6.67 5.53 16.76
C ASP A 111 -6.95 6.90 17.40
N PRO A 112 -6.12 7.35 18.37
CA PRO A 112 -6.22 8.66 19.00
C PRO A 112 -6.18 9.84 18.02
N SER A 113 -5.61 9.66 16.82
CA SER A 113 -5.59 10.69 15.79
C SER A 113 -6.92 10.83 15.06
N GLY A 114 -7.75 9.78 15.07
CA GLY A 114 -8.97 9.66 14.28
C GLY A 114 -8.75 9.52 12.76
N LEU A 115 -7.52 9.65 12.26
CA LEU A 115 -7.24 9.70 10.83
C LEU A 115 -7.38 8.33 10.15
N TRP A 116 -6.99 7.25 10.82
CA TRP A 116 -7.16 5.89 10.30
C TRP A 116 -8.63 5.47 10.32
N THR A 117 -9.35 5.82 11.38
CA THR A 117 -10.79 5.60 11.53
C THR A 117 -11.57 6.39 10.49
N GLN A 118 -11.17 7.63 10.22
CA GLN A 118 -11.73 8.44 9.14
C GLN A 118 -11.45 7.81 7.77
N LEU A 119 -10.21 7.39 7.49
CA LEU A 119 -9.87 6.70 6.25
C LEU A 119 -10.69 5.42 6.07
N TRP A 120 -10.86 4.64 7.14
CA TRP A 120 -11.68 3.45 7.15
C TRP A 120 -13.16 3.75 6.86
N SER A 121 -13.71 4.78 7.50
CA SER A 121 -15.08 5.24 7.31
C SER A 121 -15.33 5.69 5.87
N ASP A 122 -14.39 6.48 5.32
CA ASP A 122 -14.39 6.91 3.93
C ASP A 122 -14.34 5.71 2.96
N TRP A 123 -13.43 4.77 3.19
CA TRP A 123 -13.28 3.58 2.36
C TRP A 123 -14.56 2.73 2.39
N LEU A 124 -15.10 2.45 3.57
CA LEU A 124 -16.32 1.66 3.76
C LEU A 124 -17.48 2.30 3.00
N LEU A 125 -17.69 3.61 3.15
CA LEU A 125 -18.78 4.32 2.50
C LEU A 125 -18.58 4.51 0.99
N ASN A 126 -17.33 4.60 0.51
CA ASN A 126 -17.04 4.81 -0.91
C ASN A 126 -16.79 3.53 -1.72
N SER A 127 -16.58 2.40 -1.05
CA SER A 127 -16.28 1.12 -1.70
C SER A 127 -17.40 0.11 -1.46
N ILE A 128 -17.56 -0.36 -0.24
CA ILE A 128 -18.52 -1.43 0.12
C ILE A 128 -19.95 -0.88 0.15
N ARG A 129 -20.13 0.28 0.80
CA ARG A 129 -21.44 0.95 0.96
C ARG A 129 -21.58 2.14 0.01
N ALA A 130 -20.98 2.03 -1.17
CA ALA A 130 -20.98 3.07 -2.21
C ALA A 130 -22.39 3.44 -2.68
N ILE A 131 -23.28 2.45 -2.72
CA ILE A 131 -24.67 2.60 -3.19
C ILE A 131 -25.53 3.18 -2.05
N PRO A 132 -26.27 4.28 -2.26
CA PRO A 132 -27.05 4.95 -1.20
C PRO A 132 -27.98 4.02 -0.41
N LYS A 133 -28.64 3.04 -1.05
CA LYS A 133 -29.52 2.07 -0.37
C LYS A 133 -28.79 1.24 0.69
N SER A 134 -27.53 0.90 0.46
CA SER A 134 -26.71 0.12 1.40
C SER A 134 -26.30 0.92 2.65
N ARG A 135 -26.49 2.26 2.63
CA ARG A 135 -26.18 3.15 3.77
C ARG A 135 -27.35 3.30 4.75
N LYS A 136 -28.52 2.71 4.45
CA LYS A 136 -29.74 2.89 5.26
C LYS A 136 -29.54 2.54 6.75
N PRO A 137 -28.86 1.44 7.14
CA PRO A 137 -28.62 1.14 8.56
C PRO A 137 -27.83 2.26 9.27
N PHE A 138 -26.77 2.76 8.64
CA PHE A 138 -25.98 3.88 9.17
C PHE A 138 -26.81 5.17 9.28
N GLN A 139 -27.67 5.45 8.30
CA GLN A 139 -28.54 6.63 8.34
C GLN A 139 -29.56 6.59 9.48
N LEU A 140 -30.08 5.40 9.82
CA LEU A 140 -30.95 5.23 11.00
C LEU A 140 -30.17 5.51 12.29
N ARG A 141 -28.98 4.92 12.42
CA ARG A 141 -28.10 5.16 13.57
C ARG A 141 -27.71 6.64 13.72
N ALA A 142 -27.39 7.31 12.62
CA ALA A 142 -27.09 8.74 12.60
C ALA A 142 -28.26 9.64 13.04
N LYS A 143 -29.50 9.13 13.03
CA LYS A 143 -30.70 9.79 13.55
C LYS A 143 -31.06 9.37 14.98
N GLY A 144 -30.26 8.50 15.60
CA GLY A 144 -30.54 7.94 16.92
C GLY A 144 -31.49 6.74 16.91
N GLU A 145 -31.91 6.25 15.75
CA GLU A 145 -32.82 5.10 15.61
C GLU A 145 -32.05 3.77 15.61
N SER A 146 -32.72 2.66 15.95
CA SER A 146 -32.12 1.31 15.89
C SER A 146 -32.16 0.71 14.49
N VAL A 147 -31.20 -0.17 14.18
CA VAL A 147 -31.19 -0.95 12.93
C VAL A 147 -32.28 -2.02 12.99
N ALA A 148 -33.12 -2.14 11.96
CA ALA A 148 -34.15 -3.18 11.94
C ALA A 148 -33.53 -4.59 11.74
N ILE A 149 -33.73 -5.49 12.71
CA ILE A 149 -33.15 -6.85 12.69
C ILE A 149 -34.12 -7.97 12.30
N ASP A 150 -35.44 -7.74 12.24
CA ASP A 150 -36.44 -8.82 12.07
C ASP A 150 -36.17 -9.76 10.88
N LYS A 151 -35.76 -9.19 9.74
CA LYS A 151 -35.43 -9.96 8.54
C LYS A 151 -34.16 -10.77 8.72
N LEU A 152 -33.15 -10.18 9.37
CA LEU A 152 -31.89 -10.85 9.65
C LEU A 152 -32.12 -11.99 10.66
N TRP A 153 -32.85 -11.74 11.74
CA TRP A 153 -33.20 -12.75 12.74
C TRP A 153 -33.89 -13.96 12.10
N LYS A 154 -34.91 -13.73 11.26
CA LYS A 154 -35.60 -14.80 10.51
C LYS A 154 -34.69 -15.54 9.53
N ALA A 155 -33.72 -14.86 8.94
CA ALA A 155 -32.74 -15.48 8.04
C ALA A 155 -31.77 -16.39 8.80
N LEU A 156 -31.27 -15.94 9.95
CA LEU A 156 -30.34 -16.69 10.79
C LEU A 156 -30.98 -17.92 11.44
N GLN A 157 -32.31 -17.95 11.59
CA GLN A 157 -33.06 -19.19 11.95
C GLN A 157 -33.00 -20.28 10.86
N LYS A 158 -32.55 -19.94 9.65
CA LYS A 158 -32.37 -20.85 8.51
C LYS A 158 -30.96 -20.66 7.94
N PRO A 159 -29.91 -21.03 8.68
CA PRO A 159 -28.53 -20.64 8.36
C PRO A 159 -28.06 -21.13 6.99
N ASP A 160 -28.46 -22.34 6.59
CA ASP A 160 -28.04 -22.95 5.31
C ASP A 160 -28.88 -22.53 4.11
N ALA A 161 -29.91 -21.70 4.30
CA ALA A 161 -30.74 -21.27 3.19
C ALA A 161 -29.95 -20.33 2.27
N LYS A 162 -30.13 -20.53 0.95
CA LYS A 162 -29.42 -19.77 -0.08
C LYS A 162 -29.93 -18.34 -0.14
N VAL A 163 -28.99 -17.41 -0.25
CA VAL A 163 -29.26 -15.98 -0.43
C VAL A 163 -28.36 -15.42 -1.53
N GLY A 164 -28.85 -14.44 -2.28
CA GLY A 164 -28.06 -13.81 -3.34
C GLY A 164 -26.93 -12.96 -2.76
N LEU A 165 -25.73 -13.08 -3.34
CA LEU A 165 -24.58 -12.25 -3.00
C LEU A 165 -24.62 -10.93 -3.78
N SER A 166 -24.20 -9.83 -3.14
CA SER A 166 -24.14 -8.52 -3.80
C SER A 166 -22.81 -7.83 -3.56
N SER A 167 -22.40 -6.95 -4.50
CA SER A 167 -21.18 -6.14 -4.40
C SER A 167 -21.15 -5.22 -3.19
N SER A 168 -22.31 -4.97 -2.57
CA SER A 168 -22.39 -4.21 -1.34
C SER A 168 -21.96 -4.98 -0.08
N ALA A 169 -21.87 -6.32 -0.16
CA ALA A 169 -21.41 -7.19 0.91
C ALA A 169 -19.96 -7.66 0.70
N LEU A 170 -19.63 -8.05 -0.54
CA LEU A 170 -18.30 -8.51 -0.94
C LEU A 170 -17.83 -7.72 -2.16
N ILE A 171 -16.61 -7.16 -2.11
CA ILE A 171 -16.08 -6.37 -3.23
C ILE A 171 -15.93 -7.28 -4.47
N GLY A 172 -16.34 -6.78 -5.63
CA GLY A 172 -16.27 -7.52 -6.90
C GLY A 172 -17.36 -8.56 -7.10
N ALA A 173 -18.25 -8.80 -6.13
CA ALA A 173 -19.34 -9.75 -6.30
C ALA A 173 -20.41 -9.22 -7.27
N GLU A 174 -20.64 -9.96 -8.36
CA GLU A 174 -21.75 -9.72 -9.27
C GLU A 174 -22.97 -10.56 -8.89
N ALA A 175 -24.17 -10.05 -9.11
CA ALA A 175 -25.39 -10.81 -8.81
C ALA A 175 -25.53 -12.07 -9.68
N LYS A 176 -24.91 -12.06 -10.87
CA LYS A 176 -24.85 -13.17 -11.83
C LYS A 176 -23.50 -13.15 -12.55
N THR A 177 -22.98 -14.31 -12.91
CA THR A 177 -21.82 -14.43 -13.81
C THR A 177 -22.19 -14.02 -15.24
N SER A 178 -21.18 -13.96 -16.12
CA SER A 178 -21.39 -13.64 -17.54
C SER A 178 -22.29 -14.66 -18.27
N GLU A 179 -22.36 -15.88 -17.76
CA GLU A 179 -23.21 -16.98 -18.21
C GLU A 179 -24.61 -16.95 -17.56
N GLY A 180 -24.89 -15.96 -16.72
CA GLY A 180 -26.18 -15.76 -16.07
C GLY A 180 -26.39 -16.59 -14.79
N VAL A 181 -25.34 -17.25 -14.28
CA VAL A 181 -25.42 -18.06 -13.05
C VAL A 181 -25.42 -17.16 -11.83
N SER A 182 -26.45 -17.26 -10.98
CA SER A 182 -26.51 -16.46 -9.75
C SER A 182 -25.45 -16.90 -8.74
N LEU A 183 -24.67 -15.93 -8.26
CA LEU A 183 -23.80 -16.13 -7.12
C LEU A 183 -24.64 -16.11 -5.85
N ASN A 184 -24.69 -17.26 -5.19
CA ASN A 184 -25.43 -17.44 -3.94
C ASN A 184 -24.46 -17.77 -2.82
N ASP A 185 -24.87 -17.37 -1.63
CA ASP A 185 -24.23 -17.61 -0.36
C ASP A 185 -25.23 -18.32 0.58
N THR A 186 -24.80 -18.70 1.78
CA THR A 186 -25.73 -19.10 2.86
C THR A 186 -26.07 -17.90 3.74
N ASN A 187 -27.19 -17.95 4.47
CA ASN A 187 -27.53 -16.87 5.41
C ASN A 187 -26.46 -16.69 6.49
N ALA A 188 -25.86 -17.79 6.97
CA ALA A 188 -24.78 -17.76 7.96
C ALA A 188 -23.51 -17.10 7.40
N GLN A 189 -23.08 -17.48 6.20
CA GLN A 189 -21.90 -16.88 5.57
C GLN A 189 -22.12 -15.41 5.19
N GLN A 190 -23.29 -15.06 4.65
CA GLN A 190 -23.63 -13.68 4.31
C GLN A 190 -23.65 -12.78 5.57
N PHE A 191 -24.00 -13.33 6.73
CA PHE A 191 -23.95 -12.59 7.99
C PHE A 191 -22.53 -12.14 8.34
N LEU A 192 -21.52 -12.99 8.14
CA LEU A 192 -20.11 -12.65 8.37
C LEU A 192 -19.63 -11.47 7.52
N LEU A 193 -20.20 -11.30 6.31
CA LEU A 193 -19.84 -10.21 5.41
C LEU A 193 -20.24 -8.81 5.91
N ASN A 194 -20.93 -8.70 7.06
CA ASN A 194 -21.15 -7.41 7.71
C ASN A 194 -19.94 -6.93 8.52
N PHE A 195 -19.00 -7.82 8.85
CA PHE A 195 -18.00 -7.57 9.88
C PHE A 195 -16.56 -7.55 9.37
N TRP A 196 -16.29 -8.12 8.18
CA TRP A 196 -14.92 -8.26 7.65
C TRP A 196 -14.17 -6.92 7.52
N GLY A 197 -14.91 -5.84 7.27
CA GLY A 197 -14.35 -4.50 7.19
C GLY A 197 -13.67 -4.05 8.47
N TYR A 198 -14.10 -4.53 9.65
CA TYR A 198 -13.53 -4.13 10.94
C TYR A 198 -12.12 -4.67 11.19
N VAL A 199 -11.74 -5.76 10.54
CA VAL A 199 -10.38 -6.31 10.65
C VAL A 199 -9.52 -6.05 9.42
N SER A 200 -10.08 -5.41 8.40
CA SER A 200 -9.39 -5.11 7.15
C SER A 200 -8.77 -3.70 7.16
N GLN A 201 -7.61 -3.56 6.53
CA GLN A 201 -6.86 -2.30 6.54
C GLN A 201 -6.92 -1.58 5.19
N PRO A 202 -7.52 -0.37 5.14
CA PRO A 202 -7.56 0.44 3.93
C PRO A 202 -6.31 1.31 3.78
N TYR A 203 -5.82 1.38 2.55
CA TYR A 203 -4.70 2.18 2.09
C TYR A 203 -5.10 2.97 0.84
N VAL A 204 -4.32 3.99 0.51
CA VAL A 204 -4.53 4.87 -0.63
C VAL A 204 -3.36 4.72 -1.61
N PRO A 205 -3.48 3.83 -2.61
CA PRO A 205 -2.47 3.69 -3.64
C PRO A 205 -2.46 4.93 -4.53
N CYS A 206 -1.38 5.09 -5.29
CA CYS A 206 -1.26 6.16 -6.25
C CYS A 206 -0.97 5.70 -7.67
N ARG A 207 -1.19 6.65 -8.58
CA ARG A 207 -0.68 6.63 -9.95
C ARG A 207 0.17 7.88 -10.18
N PHE A 208 0.98 7.85 -11.22
CA PHE A 208 1.78 8.99 -11.64
C PHE A 208 1.24 9.52 -12.96
N ASP A 209 1.07 10.84 -13.04
CA ASP A 209 0.76 11.50 -14.31
C ASP A 209 2.00 11.52 -15.24
N SER A 210 1.84 12.10 -16.44
CA SER A 210 2.93 12.24 -17.39
C SER A 210 4.12 13.05 -16.85
N ASP A 211 3.89 13.94 -15.89
CA ASP A 211 4.90 14.80 -15.27
C ASP A 211 5.56 14.15 -14.03
N GLY A 212 5.05 13.01 -13.57
CA GLY A 212 5.56 12.27 -12.42
C GLY A 212 4.96 12.74 -11.11
N LYS A 213 3.87 13.50 -11.16
CA LYS A 213 3.11 13.91 -10.00
C LYS A 213 2.28 12.73 -9.49
N ARG A 214 2.35 12.52 -8.18
CA ARG A 214 1.57 11.50 -7.47
C ARG A 214 0.10 11.93 -7.39
N GLU A 215 -0.80 11.07 -7.87
CA GLU A 215 -2.26 11.21 -7.72
C GLU A 215 -2.82 10.02 -6.95
N ASP A 216 -3.73 10.28 -6.02
CA ASP A 216 -4.46 9.21 -5.33
C ASP A 216 -5.30 8.41 -6.32
N TRP A 217 -5.32 7.08 -6.16
CA TRP A 217 -5.94 6.18 -7.12
C TRP A 217 -6.90 5.21 -6.43
N GLY A 218 -7.94 5.76 -5.78
CA GLY A 218 -8.94 4.95 -5.08
C GLY A 218 -8.41 4.38 -3.76
N TYR A 219 -8.89 3.17 -3.41
CA TYR A 219 -8.52 2.48 -2.17
C TYR A 219 -8.02 1.07 -2.47
N ALA A 220 -6.95 0.67 -1.79
CA ALA A 220 -6.54 -0.72 -1.67
C ALA A 220 -6.87 -1.20 -0.27
N VAL A 221 -7.55 -2.33 -0.11
CA VAL A 221 -7.81 -2.92 1.21
C VAL A 221 -7.06 -4.23 1.35
N ALA A 222 -6.34 -4.38 2.45
CA ALA A 222 -5.77 -5.64 2.88
C ALA A 222 -6.79 -6.39 3.76
N ILE A 223 -7.25 -7.54 3.27
CA ILE A 223 -8.22 -8.41 3.93
C ILE A 223 -7.45 -9.60 4.50
N PRO A 224 -7.41 -9.77 5.84
CA PRO A 224 -6.64 -10.85 6.46
C PRO A 224 -7.23 -12.20 6.12
N ASP A 225 -6.39 -13.12 5.64
CA ASP A 225 -6.73 -14.52 5.48
C ASP A 225 -6.42 -15.27 6.78
N VAL A 226 -7.31 -15.17 7.75
CA VAL A 226 -7.08 -15.62 9.14
C VAL A 226 -6.79 -17.12 9.21
N GLN A 227 -5.65 -17.48 9.82
CA GLN A 227 -5.20 -18.86 10.07
C GLN A 227 -5.55 -19.31 11.47
N ASP A 228 -5.27 -18.45 12.46
CA ASP A 228 -5.54 -18.68 13.88
C ASP A 228 -6.45 -17.56 14.39
N LEU A 229 -7.70 -17.89 14.71
CA LEU A 229 -8.70 -16.91 15.13
C LEU A 229 -8.40 -16.32 16.49
N GLU A 230 -7.85 -17.10 17.42
CA GLU A 230 -7.61 -16.69 18.79
C GLU A 230 -6.42 -15.72 18.83
N ASP A 231 -5.28 -16.16 18.28
CA ASP A 231 -4.05 -15.37 18.22
C ASP A 231 -4.25 -14.07 17.40
N PHE A 232 -4.99 -14.16 16.29
CA PHE A 232 -5.28 -12.98 15.47
C PHE A 232 -6.05 -11.91 16.23
N ILE A 233 -7.11 -12.31 16.95
CA ILE A 233 -7.96 -11.36 17.67
C ILE A 233 -7.22 -10.78 18.89
N ASP A 234 -6.50 -11.61 19.62
CA ASP A 234 -5.72 -11.19 20.78
C ASP A 234 -4.65 -10.17 20.39
N GLY A 235 -3.98 -10.38 19.26
CA GLY A 235 -2.96 -9.47 18.74
C GLY A 235 -3.49 -8.32 17.87
N PHE A 236 -4.79 -8.21 17.62
CA PHE A 236 -5.31 -7.22 16.65
C PHE A 236 -5.22 -5.77 17.15
N ALA A 237 -5.48 -5.54 18.44
CA ALA A 237 -5.36 -4.21 19.05
C ALA A 237 -3.94 -3.64 18.89
N GLU A 238 -2.93 -4.46 19.20
CA GLU A 238 -1.53 -4.09 19.06
C GLU A 238 -1.14 -3.82 17.60
N PHE A 239 -1.66 -4.64 16.67
CA PHE A 239 -1.50 -4.40 15.23
C PHE A 239 -2.05 -3.03 14.81
N LEU A 240 -3.24 -2.64 15.29
CA LEU A 240 -3.85 -1.34 14.99
C LEU A 240 -3.02 -0.16 15.54
N GLU A 241 -2.40 -0.34 16.70
CA GLU A 241 -1.59 0.69 17.38
C GLU A 241 -0.22 0.89 16.71
N ARG A 242 0.32 -0.16 16.09
CA ARG A 242 1.62 -0.14 15.39
C ARG A 242 1.61 0.56 14.02
N ARG A 243 0.45 0.89 13.46
CA ARG A 243 0.31 1.67 12.20
C ARG A 243 0.90 3.10 12.26
N ARG A 244 1.65 3.46 13.31
CA ARG A 244 1.93 4.84 13.70
C ARG A 244 3.43 5.14 13.80
N PRO A 245 3.89 6.26 13.25
CA PRO A 245 4.98 7.03 13.82
C PRO A 245 4.44 7.84 15.01
N ASN A 246 5.23 7.97 16.08
CA ASN A 246 4.99 8.96 17.14
C ASN A 246 5.99 10.11 16.96
N PRO A 247 5.56 11.35 16.60
CA PRO A 247 4.18 11.84 16.48
C PRO A 247 3.48 11.47 15.14
N PRO A 248 2.12 11.50 15.08
CA PRO A 248 1.36 11.17 13.88
C PRO A 248 1.74 12.07 12.69
N GLN A 249 2.07 11.45 11.55
CA GLN A 249 2.37 12.15 10.31
C GLN A 249 1.21 12.01 9.33
N TYR A 250 0.87 13.11 8.66
CA TYR A 250 -0.26 13.16 7.74
C TYR A 250 0.02 14.02 6.52
N LYS A 251 -0.71 13.75 5.44
CA LYS A 251 -0.73 14.58 4.23
C LYS A 251 -2.19 14.91 3.89
N GLY A 252 -2.56 16.18 4.04
CA GLY A 252 -3.97 16.58 3.99
C GLY A 252 -4.74 15.94 5.13
N TYR A 253 -5.72 15.09 4.80
CA TYR A 253 -6.56 14.36 5.77
C TYR A 253 -6.25 12.86 5.83
N ARG A 254 -5.12 12.42 5.26
CA ARG A 254 -4.73 11.00 5.21
C ARG A 254 -3.53 10.74 6.12
N PRO A 255 -3.51 9.62 6.88
CA PRO A 255 -2.30 9.12 7.51
C PRO A 255 -1.20 8.95 6.46
N LEU A 256 0.02 9.39 6.77
CA LEU A 256 1.13 9.27 5.81
C LEU A 256 1.41 7.81 5.47
N ASP A 257 1.31 6.90 6.44
CA ASP A 257 1.52 5.47 6.25
C ASP A 257 0.42 4.76 5.45
N ALA A 258 -0.76 5.37 5.32
CA ALA A 258 -1.78 4.84 4.43
C ALA A 258 -1.45 5.11 2.95
N LEU A 259 -0.52 6.02 2.65
CA LEU A 259 -0.18 6.41 1.28
C LEU A 259 0.85 5.45 0.71
N VAL A 260 0.42 4.60 -0.23
CA VAL A 260 1.27 3.56 -0.84
C VAL A 260 1.48 3.81 -2.33
N GLU A 261 2.54 3.23 -2.90
CA GLU A 261 2.89 3.36 -4.31
C GLU A 261 2.21 2.29 -5.17
N LEU A 262 1.93 1.12 -4.63
CA LEU A 262 1.24 0.00 -5.25
C LEU A 262 0.08 -0.46 -4.37
N PRO A 263 -1.02 -0.97 -4.94
CA PRO A 263 -2.07 -1.60 -4.14
C PRO A 263 -1.55 -2.72 -3.24
N GLU A 264 -0.70 -3.60 -3.77
CA GLU A 264 -0.13 -4.77 -3.09
C GLU A 264 0.66 -4.44 -1.82
N GLU A 265 1.15 -3.19 -1.69
CA GLU A 265 1.79 -2.73 -0.46
C GLU A 265 0.85 -2.75 0.73
N ALA A 266 -0.47 -2.66 0.55
CA ALA A 266 -1.42 -2.82 1.65
C ALA A 266 -1.22 -4.17 2.37
N GLY A 267 -1.00 -5.24 1.59
CA GLY A 267 -0.71 -6.57 2.13
C GLY A 267 0.70 -6.68 2.72
N LEU A 268 1.71 -6.15 2.03
CA LEU A 268 3.10 -6.14 2.53
C LEU A 268 3.24 -5.37 3.86
N ASP A 269 2.56 -4.23 3.97
CA ASP A 269 2.57 -3.42 5.18
C ASP A 269 1.87 -4.13 6.33
N SER A 270 0.74 -4.77 6.05
CA SER A 270 0.01 -5.54 7.07
C SER A 270 0.84 -6.72 7.59
N LEU A 271 1.54 -7.45 6.71
CA LEU A 271 2.46 -8.53 7.09
C LEU A 271 3.65 -8.01 7.90
N ARG A 272 4.23 -6.87 7.51
CA ARG A 272 5.30 -6.20 8.26
C ARG A 272 4.85 -5.90 9.70
N LEU A 273 3.65 -5.33 9.86
CA LEU A 273 3.11 -4.97 11.18
C LEU A 273 2.81 -6.19 12.05
N ILE A 274 2.23 -7.26 11.48
CA ILE A 274 2.03 -8.53 12.19
C ILE A 274 3.36 -9.10 12.66
N ARG A 275 4.39 -9.05 11.81
CA ARG A 275 5.71 -9.54 12.17
C ARG A 275 6.36 -8.72 13.28
N GLU A 276 6.31 -7.39 13.19
CA GLU A 276 6.85 -6.50 14.22
C GLU A 276 6.22 -6.79 15.59
N ARG A 277 4.91 -7.06 15.61
CA ARG A 277 4.19 -7.54 16.80
C ARG A 277 4.78 -8.86 17.32
N MET A 278 4.89 -9.87 16.45
CA MET A 278 5.39 -11.21 16.82
C MET A 278 6.85 -11.22 17.27
N THR A 279 7.71 -10.35 16.74
CA THR A 279 9.14 -10.33 17.11
C THR A 279 9.43 -9.76 18.50
N GLN A 280 8.48 -9.04 19.12
CA GLN A 280 8.67 -8.46 20.46
C GLN A 280 8.19 -9.36 21.59
N SER A 281 7.47 -10.44 21.31
CA SER A 281 6.89 -11.34 22.32
C SER A 281 7.82 -12.47 22.80
N ASP A 282 9.15 -12.32 22.69
CA ASP A 282 10.18 -13.35 23.03
C ASP A 282 10.01 -14.72 22.32
N LEU A 283 9.03 -14.87 21.42
CA LEU A 283 8.86 -16.04 20.57
C LEU A 283 9.79 -15.97 19.36
N ALA A 284 11.07 -16.27 19.61
CA ALA A 284 12.10 -16.30 18.60
C ALA A 284 11.84 -17.36 17.50
N SER A 285 11.96 -16.92 16.25
CA SER A 285 12.37 -17.69 15.05
C SER A 285 11.45 -18.74 14.43
N THR A 286 10.29 -19.06 15.03
CA THR A 286 9.39 -20.12 14.49
C THR A 286 7.89 -19.81 14.50
N VAL A 287 7.49 -18.59 14.83
CA VAL A 287 6.06 -18.23 14.94
C VAL A 287 5.41 -18.31 13.55
N GLU A 288 4.53 -19.28 13.37
CA GLU A 288 3.61 -19.30 12.24
C GLU A 288 2.76 -18.04 12.30
N TYR A 289 2.56 -17.38 11.17
CA TYR A 289 1.72 -16.20 11.11
C TYR A 289 0.29 -16.60 11.53
N ASP A 290 -0.40 -15.74 12.27
CA ASP A 290 -1.83 -15.87 12.61
C ASP A 290 -2.73 -15.67 11.37
N VAL A 291 -2.12 -15.39 10.22
CA VAL A 291 -2.73 -15.26 8.90
C VAL A 291 -1.97 -16.09 7.86
N LEU A 292 -2.71 -16.69 6.93
CA LEU A 292 -2.16 -17.32 5.71
C LEU A 292 -1.62 -16.28 4.70
N GLY A 293 -2.06 -15.03 4.83
CA GLY A 293 -1.73 -13.93 3.95
C GLY A 293 -2.80 -12.84 3.96
N PHE A 294 -2.72 -11.94 2.99
CA PHE A 294 -3.71 -10.90 2.76
C PHE A 294 -4.21 -10.93 1.32
N GLU A 295 -5.52 -11.00 1.16
CA GLU A 295 -6.15 -10.63 -0.11
C GLU A 295 -6.17 -9.11 -0.20
N VAL A 296 -5.59 -8.57 -1.27
CA VAL A 296 -5.56 -7.13 -1.52
C VAL A 296 -6.48 -6.81 -2.68
N CYS A 297 -7.55 -6.08 -2.38
CA CYS A 297 -8.50 -5.61 -3.38
C CYS A 297 -8.35 -4.11 -3.63
N HIS A 298 -8.12 -3.73 -4.88
CA HIS A 298 -8.00 -2.33 -5.31
C HIS A 298 -9.25 -1.89 -6.06
N GLY A 299 -9.95 -0.91 -5.48
CA GLY A 299 -11.17 -0.34 -6.06
C GLY A 299 -11.03 1.14 -6.38
N VAL A 300 -11.52 1.55 -7.54
CA VAL A 300 -11.58 2.97 -7.95
C VAL A 300 -13.00 3.35 -8.26
N ARG A 301 -13.50 4.38 -7.57
CA ARG A 301 -14.82 4.91 -7.86
C ARG A 301 -14.72 6.01 -8.91
N THR A 302 -15.04 5.67 -10.15
CA THR A 302 -15.06 6.60 -11.28
C THR A 302 -16.37 7.37 -11.39
N ASN A 303 -17.46 6.81 -10.84
CA ASN A 303 -18.81 7.39 -10.90
C ASN A 303 -19.52 7.30 -9.54
N ALA A 304 -20.06 8.42 -9.06
CA ALA A 304 -20.81 8.49 -7.81
C ALA A 304 -22.11 7.64 -7.82
N GLN A 305 -22.67 7.31 -8.99
CA GLN A 305 -23.91 6.55 -9.12
C GLN A 305 -23.71 5.03 -9.16
N ARG A 306 -22.48 4.55 -9.27
CA ARG A 306 -22.14 3.12 -9.30
C ARG A 306 -21.22 2.75 -8.13
N GLY A 307 -21.05 1.45 -7.91
CA GLY A 307 -20.01 0.93 -7.02
C GLY A 307 -18.61 1.21 -7.57
N PRO A 308 -17.55 0.94 -6.79
CA PRO A 308 -16.18 1.03 -7.29
C PRO A 308 -15.94 0.00 -8.41
N ASP A 309 -15.17 0.39 -9.42
CA ASP A 309 -14.61 -0.55 -10.38
C ASP A 309 -13.44 -1.27 -9.71
N VAL A 310 -13.46 -2.61 -9.72
CA VAL A 310 -12.35 -3.41 -9.20
C VAL A 310 -11.24 -3.42 -10.24
N MET A 311 -10.10 -2.84 -9.90
CA MET A 311 -8.97 -2.70 -10.80
C MET A 311 -8.05 -3.92 -10.73
N THR A 312 -7.77 -4.38 -9.52
CA THR A 312 -6.91 -5.54 -9.26
C THR A 312 -7.36 -6.26 -7.98
N ILE A 313 -7.20 -7.58 -7.99
CA ILE A 313 -7.23 -8.43 -6.79
C ILE A 313 -5.92 -9.22 -6.80
N SER A 314 -5.23 -9.24 -5.68
CA SER A 314 -3.97 -9.97 -5.50
C SER A 314 -3.95 -10.63 -4.13
N TYR A 315 -3.06 -11.61 -3.94
CA TYR A 315 -2.92 -12.29 -2.67
C TYR A 315 -1.45 -12.29 -2.27
N ILE A 316 -1.16 -11.76 -1.08
CA ILE A 316 0.19 -11.59 -0.56
C ILE A 316 0.38 -12.56 0.61
N GLN A 317 1.13 -13.63 0.38
CA GLN A 317 1.53 -14.60 1.40
C GLN A 317 2.71 -14.09 2.21
N PRO A 318 2.83 -14.44 3.51
CA PRO A 318 4.02 -14.14 4.30
C PRO A 318 5.30 -14.66 3.64
N ASP A 319 6.34 -13.82 3.59
CA ASP A 319 7.67 -14.19 3.10
C ASP A 319 8.71 -13.40 3.89
N LEU A 320 9.48 -14.12 4.71
CA LEU A 320 10.39 -13.52 5.68
C LEU A 320 11.42 -12.58 5.02
N GLU A 321 11.96 -12.96 3.87
CA GLU A 321 12.98 -12.17 3.19
C GLU A 321 12.34 -10.95 2.53
N ARG A 322 11.24 -11.17 1.81
CA ARG A 322 10.52 -10.12 1.09
C ARG A 322 9.93 -9.08 2.03
N ASP A 323 9.35 -9.48 3.15
CA ASP A 323 8.70 -8.58 4.10
C ASP A 323 9.74 -7.66 4.79
N ASN A 324 10.93 -8.21 5.08
CA ASN A 324 12.09 -7.43 5.55
C ASN A 324 12.60 -6.45 4.48
N HIS A 325 12.67 -6.89 3.22
CA HIS A 325 13.09 -6.04 2.10
C HIS A 325 12.12 -4.88 1.88
N TYR A 326 10.82 -5.14 1.99
CA TYR A 326 9.79 -4.13 1.90
C TYR A 326 9.97 -3.04 2.97
N GLY A 327 10.15 -3.40 4.24
CA GLY A 327 10.39 -2.43 5.32
C GLY A 327 11.58 -1.50 5.03
N ARG A 328 12.72 -2.08 4.63
CA ARG A 328 13.92 -1.32 4.26
C ARG A 328 13.69 -0.36 3.10
N ILE A 329 12.99 -0.82 2.05
CA ILE A 329 12.69 0.01 0.88
C ILE A 329 11.79 1.18 1.28
N ARG A 330 10.73 0.91 2.05
CA ARG A 330 9.72 1.89 2.44
C ARG A 330 10.28 3.02 3.29
N GLU A 331 11.12 2.70 4.27
CA GLU A 331 11.68 3.67 5.21
C GLU A 331 12.82 4.50 4.60
N THR A 332 13.53 3.95 3.61
CA THR A 332 14.77 4.55 3.12
C THR A 332 14.61 5.38 1.84
N PHE A 333 13.83 4.89 0.88
CA PHE A 333 13.64 5.57 -0.41
C PHE A 333 12.49 6.58 -0.34
N ARG A 334 12.74 7.79 -0.85
CA ARG A 334 11.84 8.94 -0.71
C ARG A 334 11.17 9.36 -2.01
N CYS A 335 11.73 8.97 -3.14
CA CYS A 335 11.19 9.23 -4.47
C CYS A 335 10.07 8.22 -4.77
N PRO A 336 8.80 8.64 -4.86
CA PRO A 336 7.69 7.68 -4.91
C PRO A 336 7.73 6.75 -6.12
N TRP A 337 8.03 7.26 -7.32
CA TRP A 337 8.10 6.41 -8.52
C TRP A 337 9.32 5.47 -8.50
N PHE A 338 10.41 5.87 -7.83
CA PHE A 338 11.59 5.04 -7.65
C PHE A 338 11.28 3.87 -6.72
N ARG A 339 10.67 4.18 -5.57
CA ARG A 339 10.18 3.20 -4.60
C ARG A 339 9.19 2.24 -5.26
N ARG A 340 8.22 2.75 -6.03
CA ARG A 340 7.29 1.94 -6.81
C ARG A 340 8.00 0.89 -7.66
N HIS A 341 9.04 1.27 -8.41
CA HIS A 341 9.78 0.34 -9.27
C HIS A 341 10.51 -0.74 -8.48
N LEU A 342 11.16 -0.37 -7.37
CA LEU A 342 11.81 -1.33 -6.49
C LEU A 342 10.81 -2.35 -5.93
N LEU A 343 9.64 -1.88 -5.48
CA LEU A 343 8.58 -2.73 -4.94
C LEU A 343 7.97 -3.64 -6.00
N GLN A 344 7.82 -3.17 -7.24
CA GLN A 344 7.38 -4.00 -8.36
C GLN A 344 8.37 -5.13 -8.66
N ASN A 345 9.68 -4.88 -8.55
CA ASN A 345 10.70 -5.90 -8.71
C ASN A 345 10.69 -6.88 -7.53
N LEU A 346 10.55 -6.38 -6.30
CA LEU A 346 10.43 -7.21 -5.10
C LEU A 346 9.26 -8.19 -5.19
N LEU A 347 8.07 -7.71 -5.52
CA LEU A 347 6.85 -8.53 -5.66
C LEU A 347 6.94 -9.56 -6.80
N LYS A 348 7.77 -9.30 -7.82
CA LYS A 348 7.96 -10.18 -8.98
C LYS A 348 9.18 -11.09 -8.84
N HIS A 349 9.82 -11.12 -7.67
CA HIS A 349 11.07 -11.86 -7.42
C HIS A 349 12.15 -11.56 -8.47
N ARG A 350 12.29 -10.28 -8.85
CA ARG A 350 13.30 -9.80 -9.79
C ARG A 350 14.38 -9.05 -9.02
N SER A 351 15.61 -9.12 -9.53
CA SER A 351 16.68 -8.25 -9.03
C SER A 351 16.25 -6.78 -9.12
N TRP A 352 16.64 -5.99 -8.12
CA TRP A 352 16.34 -4.54 -8.10
C TRP A 352 16.90 -3.81 -9.32
N THR A 353 17.94 -4.35 -9.96
CA THR A 353 18.57 -3.79 -11.16
C THR A 353 17.72 -3.91 -12.43
N ALA A 354 16.72 -4.78 -12.41
CA ALA A 354 15.92 -5.08 -13.59
C ALA A 354 15.10 -3.87 -14.05
N ARG A 355 15.05 -3.68 -15.37
CA ARG A 355 14.09 -2.80 -16.08
C ARG A 355 14.15 -1.30 -15.79
N TRP A 356 15.21 -0.80 -15.15
CA TRP A 356 15.42 0.65 -15.04
C TRP A 356 15.52 1.35 -16.40
N GLY A 357 16.08 0.65 -17.41
CA GLY A 357 16.13 1.14 -18.79
C GLY A 357 14.75 1.52 -19.32
N ASP A 358 13.76 0.63 -19.18
CA ASP A 358 12.37 0.84 -19.62
C ASP A 358 11.77 2.07 -18.94
N VAL A 359 11.82 2.11 -17.59
CA VAL A 359 11.20 3.16 -16.78
C VAL A 359 11.78 4.53 -17.09
N LEU A 360 13.10 4.63 -17.07
CA LEU A 360 13.80 5.89 -17.28
C LEU A 360 13.67 6.37 -18.74
N SER A 361 13.50 5.48 -19.71
CA SER A 361 13.22 5.86 -21.09
C SER A 361 11.84 6.47 -21.27
N THR A 362 10.80 5.91 -20.63
CA THR A 362 9.42 6.38 -20.77
C THR A 362 9.08 7.60 -19.91
N ALA A 363 9.80 7.83 -18.81
CA ALA A 363 9.52 8.93 -17.88
C ALA A 363 9.77 10.32 -18.51
N SER A 364 8.90 11.30 -18.28
CA SER A 364 9.18 12.66 -18.76
C SER A 364 10.38 13.28 -18.04
N GLN A 365 10.97 14.35 -18.59
CA GLN A 365 12.13 14.99 -17.95
C GLN A 365 11.84 15.48 -16.52
N LYS A 366 10.58 15.88 -16.25
CA LYS A 366 10.15 16.38 -14.94
C LYS A 366 10.26 15.34 -13.82
N TRP A 367 10.20 14.04 -14.15
CA TRP A 367 10.41 12.99 -13.16
C TRP A 367 11.79 13.09 -12.49
N PHE A 368 12.79 13.53 -13.25
CA PHE A 368 14.18 13.64 -12.80
C PHE A 368 14.47 14.96 -12.06
N ASP A 369 13.51 15.88 -12.02
CA ASP A 369 13.59 17.11 -11.23
C ASP A 369 13.05 16.94 -9.80
N ASN A 370 12.55 15.75 -9.47
CA ASN A 370 12.19 15.37 -8.12
C ASN A 370 13.46 15.41 -7.23
N ARG A 371 13.43 16.23 -6.17
CA ARG A 371 14.58 16.43 -5.27
C ARG A 371 15.10 15.16 -4.61
N PHE A 372 14.26 14.13 -4.48
CA PHE A 372 14.64 12.85 -3.88
C PHE A 372 15.22 11.85 -4.87
N PHE A 373 15.04 12.05 -6.18
CA PHE A 373 15.56 11.12 -7.19
C PHE A 373 17.09 10.97 -7.15
N PRO A 374 17.89 12.05 -7.09
CA PRO A 374 19.35 11.94 -6.95
C PRO A 374 19.78 11.26 -5.65
N HIS A 375 19.08 11.57 -4.55
CA HIS A 375 19.32 10.95 -3.24
C HIS A 375 19.11 9.43 -3.29
N ASP A 376 17.99 8.99 -3.85
CA ASP A 376 17.66 7.57 -3.94
C ASP A 376 18.61 6.82 -4.89
N CYS A 377 19.05 7.47 -5.99
CA CYS A 377 20.11 6.95 -6.84
C CYS A 377 21.43 6.77 -6.09
N GLN A 378 21.79 7.67 -5.17
CA GLN A 378 23.00 7.52 -4.35
C GLN A 378 22.86 6.36 -3.37
N LEU A 379 21.67 6.18 -2.78
CA LEU A 379 21.41 5.13 -1.80
C LEU A 379 21.50 3.72 -2.39
N VAL A 380 20.97 3.48 -3.60
CA VAL A 380 21.03 2.13 -4.22
C VAL A 380 22.45 1.65 -4.50
N PHE A 381 23.43 2.55 -4.62
CA PHE A 381 24.85 2.19 -4.79
C PHE A 381 25.64 2.20 -3.47
N ASN A 382 25.01 2.45 -2.33
CA ASN A 382 25.69 2.48 -1.04
C ASN A 382 25.75 1.07 -0.40
N ARG A 383 26.95 0.48 -0.41
CA ARG A 383 27.21 -0.87 0.15
C ARG A 383 26.95 -0.96 1.65
N GLU A 384 27.29 0.08 2.40
CA GLU A 384 27.27 0.03 3.86
C GLU A 384 25.84 -0.04 4.40
N LYS A 385 24.87 0.46 3.64
CA LYS A 385 23.47 0.50 4.07
C LYS A 385 22.71 -0.79 3.79
N ASN A 386 23.19 -1.66 2.89
CA ASN A 386 22.56 -2.95 2.52
C ASN A 386 21.01 -2.87 2.38
N ILE A 387 20.52 -1.80 1.76
CA ILE A 387 19.07 -1.55 1.60
C ILE A 387 18.48 -2.46 0.51
N VAL A 388 19.26 -2.67 -0.54
CA VAL A 388 19.00 -3.61 -1.64
C VAL A 388 20.13 -4.63 -1.70
N GLU A 389 19.90 -5.78 -2.35
CA GLU A 389 20.94 -6.79 -2.58
C GLU A 389 22.16 -6.20 -3.29
N PHE A 390 23.35 -6.63 -2.87
CA PHE A 390 24.59 -6.24 -3.53
C PHE A 390 24.61 -6.77 -4.95
N HIS A 391 24.97 -5.92 -5.91
CA HIS A 391 25.07 -6.30 -7.30
C HIS A 391 26.39 -5.80 -7.90
N GLU A 392 27.31 -6.71 -8.20
CA GLU A 392 28.68 -6.36 -8.62
C GLU A 392 28.69 -5.43 -9.85
N LEU A 393 27.89 -5.76 -10.87
CA LEU A 393 27.75 -4.93 -12.07
C LEU A 393 27.29 -3.49 -11.77
N ALA A 394 26.40 -3.30 -10.80
CA ALA A 394 25.92 -1.97 -10.42
C ALA A 394 27.09 -1.12 -9.89
N HIS A 395 27.97 -1.72 -9.09
CA HIS A 395 29.17 -1.03 -8.60
C HIS A 395 30.22 -0.76 -9.67
N ILE A 396 30.46 -1.72 -10.57
CA ILE A 396 31.38 -1.53 -11.71
C ILE A 396 30.92 -0.32 -12.52
N ILE A 397 29.63 -0.26 -12.86
CA ILE A 397 29.03 0.83 -13.65
C ILE A 397 29.10 2.16 -12.91
N LYS A 398 28.72 2.20 -11.62
CA LYS A 398 28.82 3.42 -10.80
C LYS A 398 30.24 3.98 -10.81
N SER A 399 31.21 3.11 -10.58
CA SER A 399 32.63 3.46 -10.53
C SER A 399 33.13 3.95 -11.90
N LEU A 400 32.73 3.29 -12.99
CA LEU A 400 33.01 3.71 -14.37
C LEU A 400 32.46 5.12 -14.64
N CYS A 401 31.19 5.39 -14.34
CA CYS A 401 30.55 6.69 -14.56
C CYS A 401 31.24 7.81 -13.78
N ASP A 402 31.58 7.59 -12.50
CA ASP A 402 32.26 8.61 -11.69
C ASP A 402 33.64 8.96 -12.23
N ARG A 403 34.42 7.95 -12.65
CA ARG A 403 35.73 8.17 -13.29
C ARG A 403 35.59 8.90 -14.62
N TYR A 404 34.63 8.48 -15.44
CA TYR A 404 34.35 9.12 -16.73
C TYR A 404 34.05 10.60 -16.54
N LEU A 405 33.16 10.96 -15.60
CA LEU A 405 32.83 12.36 -15.32
C LEU A 405 34.06 13.16 -14.85
N ASN A 406 34.89 12.61 -13.97
CA ASN A 406 36.12 13.28 -13.53
C ASN A 406 37.11 13.51 -14.69
N ALA A 407 37.36 12.48 -15.51
CA ALA A 407 38.25 12.56 -16.66
C ALA A 407 37.74 13.57 -17.69
N ARG A 408 36.42 13.59 -17.92
CA ARG A 408 35.76 14.50 -18.84
C ARG A 408 35.87 15.96 -18.38
N LEU A 409 35.66 16.23 -17.09
CA LEU A 409 35.85 17.58 -16.53
C LEU A 409 37.31 18.03 -16.60
N ALA A 410 38.25 17.14 -16.28
CA ALA A 410 39.68 17.40 -16.40
C ALA A 410 40.08 17.73 -17.85
N SER A 411 39.57 16.98 -18.83
CA SER A 411 39.82 17.25 -20.26
C SER A 411 39.30 18.61 -20.74
N LYS A 412 38.32 19.18 -20.04
CA LYS A 412 37.75 20.51 -20.31
C LYS A 412 38.38 21.62 -19.46
N ASN A 413 39.42 21.31 -18.68
CA ASN A 413 40.01 22.22 -17.69
C ASN A 413 38.98 22.81 -16.71
N LYS A 414 37.91 22.06 -16.40
CA LYS A 414 36.91 22.45 -15.40
C LYS A 414 37.26 21.87 -14.03
N ALA A 415 37.12 22.66 -12.99
CA ALA A 415 37.26 22.18 -11.61
C ALA A 415 36.23 21.08 -11.30
N ILE A 416 36.66 20.06 -10.55
CA ILE A 416 35.80 18.94 -10.13
C ILE A 416 34.94 19.40 -8.95
N THR A 417 33.92 20.21 -9.24
CA THR A 417 32.91 20.66 -8.27
C THR A 417 31.61 19.88 -8.43
N LYS A 418 30.73 19.97 -7.43
CA LYS A 418 29.42 19.29 -7.45
C LYS A 418 28.54 19.81 -8.58
N GLU A 419 28.58 21.12 -8.82
CA GLU A 419 27.83 21.81 -9.89
C GLU A 419 28.29 21.36 -11.27
N ASN A 420 29.61 21.37 -11.52
CA ASN A 420 30.17 20.93 -12.80
C ASN A 420 29.89 19.44 -13.06
N LYS A 421 29.95 18.60 -12.02
CA LYS A 421 29.56 17.19 -12.12
C LYS A 421 28.08 17.02 -12.44
N HIS A 422 27.20 17.78 -11.79
CA HIS A 422 25.76 17.74 -12.04
C HIS A 422 25.44 18.06 -13.51
N GLU A 423 25.98 19.17 -14.03
CA GLU A 423 25.77 19.58 -15.43
C GLU A 423 26.21 18.51 -16.41
N GLU A 424 27.44 17.99 -16.23
CA GLU A 424 28.00 16.98 -17.10
C GLU A 424 27.21 15.66 -16.99
N ALA A 425 26.93 15.20 -15.78
CA ALA A 425 26.17 13.98 -15.54
C ALA A 425 24.76 14.05 -16.15
N ARG A 426 24.08 15.21 -16.03
CA ARG A 426 22.73 15.41 -16.58
C ARG A 426 22.75 15.34 -18.12
N ARG A 427 23.76 15.92 -18.76
CA ARG A 427 23.92 15.84 -20.22
C ARG A 427 24.17 14.39 -20.69
N GLU A 428 25.04 13.67 -20.00
CA GLU A 428 25.38 12.30 -20.37
C GLU A 428 24.23 11.34 -20.05
N PHE A 429 23.47 11.60 -18.98
CA PHE A 429 22.23 10.87 -18.67
C PHE A 429 21.24 10.92 -19.83
N PHE A 430 20.95 12.12 -20.36
CA PHE A 430 20.03 12.26 -21.49
C PHE A 430 20.60 11.68 -22.79
N SER A 431 21.92 11.68 -22.93
CA SER A 431 22.62 11.01 -24.02
C SER A 431 22.42 9.49 -23.96
N VAL A 432 22.61 8.87 -22.80
CA VAL A 432 22.33 7.42 -22.62
C VAL A 432 20.85 7.13 -22.85
N ARG A 433 19.97 7.97 -22.30
CA ARG A 433 18.52 7.78 -22.37
C ARG A 433 17.98 7.79 -23.80
N SER A 434 18.50 8.65 -24.67
CA SER A 434 18.04 8.75 -26.07
C SER A 434 18.45 7.55 -26.93
N ARG A 435 19.34 6.68 -26.45
CA ARG A 435 19.82 5.48 -27.15
C ARG A 435 19.01 4.27 -26.74
N SER A 436 17.78 4.18 -27.23
CA SER A 436 16.87 3.06 -26.95
C SER A 436 17.19 1.78 -27.73
N GLN A 437 17.93 1.88 -28.84
CA GLN A 437 18.39 0.72 -29.61
C GLN A 437 19.64 0.11 -28.98
N LYS A 438 19.70 -1.23 -28.90
CA LYS A 438 20.78 -1.96 -28.21
C LYS A 438 22.14 -1.62 -28.79
N GLU A 439 22.26 -1.59 -30.12
CA GLU A 439 23.50 -1.33 -30.85
C GLU A 439 23.96 0.11 -30.62
N ALA A 440 23.04 1.09 -30.72
CA ALA A 440 23.35 2.49 -30.48
C ALA A 440 23.84 2.77 -29.04
N PHE A 441 23.26 2.08 -28.05
CA PHE A 441 23.76 2.16 -26.67
C PHE A 441 25.15 1.51 -26.53
N ARG A 442 25.38 0.33 -27.13
CA ARG A 442 26.68 -0.36 -27.08
C ARG A 442 27.80 0.48 -27.67
N GLU A 443 27.58 1.03 -28.87
CA GLU A 443 28.53 1.91 -29.54
C GLU A 443 28.90 3.11 -28.68
N TYR A 444 27.90 3.74 -28.05
CA TYR A 444 28.14 4.86 -27.15
C TYR A 444 28.84 4.43 -25.86
N PHE A 445 28.42 3.33 -25.26
CA PHE A 445 28.99 2.85 -23.99
C PHE A 445 30.48 2.54 -24.15
N PHE A 446 30.86 1.79 -25.19
CA PHE A 446 32.27 1.47 -25.44
C PHE A 446 33.04 2.64 -26.04
N GLY A 447 32.46 3.33 -27.03
CA GLY A 447 33.13 4.41 -27.75
C GLY A 447 33.28 5.71 -26.96
N THR A 448 32.42 5.95 -25.97
CA THR A 448 32.43 7.18 -25.17
C THR A 448 32.79 6.95 -23.71
N LEU A 449 32.08 6.07 -23.00
CA LEU A 449 32.29 5.89 -21.55
C LEU A 449 33.59 5.13 -21.26
N CYS A 450 33.80 3.99 -21.94
CA CYS A 450 34.97 3.14 -21.71
C CYS A 450 36.25 3.62 -22.42
N SER A 451 36.15 4.51 -23.40
CA SER A 451 37.32 5.00 -24.15
C SER A 451 38.16 6.01 -23.36
N GLN A 452 37.54 6.73 -22.42
CA GLN A 452 38.23 7.74 -21.60
C GLN A 452 38.78 7.19 -20.29
N VAL A 453 38.21 6.08 -19.81
CA VAL A 453 38.56 5.49 -18.52
C VAL A 453 38.46 3.98 -18.59
N ASN A 454 39.40 3.27 -17.93
CA ASN A 454 39.29 1.82 -17.79
C ASN A 454 37.99 1.48 -17.02
N PRO A 455 37.13 0.57 -17.51
CA PRO A 455 35.88 0.20 -16.85
C PRO A 455 36.06 -0.45 -15.47
N VAL A 456 37.24 -1.02 -15.17
CA VAL A 456 37.53 -1.68 -13.90
C VAL A 456 38.78 -1.08 -13.25
N LEU A 457 38.73 -0.88 -11.92
CA LEU A 457 39.88 -0.46 -11.12
C LEU A 457 40.62 -1.68 -10.54
N SER A 458 41.96 -1.59 -10.47
CA SER A 458 42.77 -2.43 -9.59
C SER A 458 42.41 -2.15 -8.14
N VAL A 459 42.26 -3.21 -7.36
CA VAL A 459 41.92 -3.13 -5.93
C VAL A 459 43.18 -2.85 -5.11
N ASN A 460 44.39 -3.17 -5.62
CA ASN A 460 45.66 -2.90 -4.94
C ASN A 460 46.76 -2.38 -5.87
N LYS A 461 47.49 -1.32 -5.44
CA LYS A 461 48.68 -0.78 -6.14
C LYS A 461 49.94 -1.62 -5.97
N HIS A 462 49.91 -2.67 -5.15
CA HIS A 462 51.02 -3.59 -4.95
C HIS A 462 50.68 -4.93 -5.61
N SER A 463 51.26 -5.07 -6.80
CA SER A 463 51.08 -6.12 -7.80
C SER A 463 50.98 -7.53 -7.23
N SER A 464 49.86 -8.18 -7.51
CA SER A 464 49.77 -9.64 -7.56
C SER A 464 49.03 -10.03 -8.82
N ARG A 465 49.38 -11.20 -9.40
CA ARG A 465 48.69 -11.79 -10.57
C ARG A 465 47.17 -11.90 -10.35
N TYR A 466 46.77 -12.05 -9.09
CA TYR A 466 45.39 -12.07 -8.63
C TYR A 466 44.59 -10.79 -8.95
N ASP A 467 45.22 -9.61 -8.92
CA ASP A 467 44.55 -8.32 -9.22
C ASP A 467 44.25 -8.15 -10.72
N GLU A 468 45.11 -8.68 -11.61
CA GLU A 468 44.83 -8.69 -13.05
C GLU A 468 43.78 -9.74 -13.43
N ASP A 469 43.77 -10.90 -12.77
CA ASP A 469 42.73 -11.93 -12.97
C ASP A 469 41.35 -11.43 -12.52
N GLU A 470 41.26 -10.74 -11.36
CA GLU A 470 40.01 -10.12 -10.87
C GLU A 470 39.52 -9.01 -11.83
N LYS A 471 40.44 -8.21 -12.35
CA LYS A 471 40.13 -7.15 -13.31
C LYS A 471 39.63 -7.72 -14.64
N LEU A 472 40.30 -8.74 -15.16
CA LEU A 472 39.86 -9.47 -16.36
C LEU A 472 38.48 -10.09 -16.14
N HIS A 473 38.25 -10.72 -14.99
CA HIS A 473 36.94 -11.28 -14.62
C HIS A 473 35.83 -10.23 -14.66
N ARG A 474 36.03 -9.07 -14.02
CA ARG A 474 35.05 -7.97 -14.02
C ARG A 474 34.82 -7.37 -15.41
N MET A 475 35.87 -7.30 -16.24
CA MET A 475 35.73 -6.86 -17.62
C MET A 475 34.90 -7.84 -18.45
N LEU A 476 35.15 -9.14 -18.31
CA LEU A 476 34.37 -10.19 -18.96
C LEU A 476 32.92 -10.17 -18.50
N LEU A 477 32.68 -10.04 -17.19
CA LEU A 477 31.34 -9.92 -16.61
C LEU A 477 30.58 -8.72 -17.19
N LEU A 478 31.23 -7.55 -17.29
CA LEU A 478 30.63 -6.36 -17.88
C LEU A 478 30.34 -6.55 -19.38
N ALA A 479 31.28 -7.11 -20.14
CA ALA A 479 31.10 -7.35 -21.57
C ALA A 479 29.95 -8.32 -21.84
N GLU A 480 29.89 -9.43 -21.11
CA GLU A 480 28.81 -10.41 -21.19
C GLU A 480 27.46 -9.80 -20.81
N ALA A 481 27.43 -8.99 -19.75
CA ALA A 481 26.19 -8.35 -19.31
C ALA A 481 25.69 -7.29 -20.30
N ILE A 482 26.59 -6.57 -20.99
CA ILE A 482 26.21 -5.66 -22.09
C ILE A 482 25.68 -6.44 -23.30
N GLU A 483 26.18 -7.63 -23.54
CA GLU A 483 25.71 -8.48 -24.64
C GLU A 483 24.34 -9.10 -24.35
N LYS A 484 24.17 -9.66 -23.15
CA LYS A 484 22.95 -10.40 -22.78
C LYS A 484 21.86 -9.49 -22.20
N ASN A 485 22.24 -8.48 -21.43
CA ASN A 485 21.36 -7.66 -20.60
C ASN A 485 21.57 -6.15 -20.85
N THR A 486 21.67 -5.74 -22.12
CA THR A 486 21.93 -4.35 -22.54
C THR A 486 21.05 -3.33 -21.79
N GLU A 487 19.75 -3.60 -21.66
CA GLU A 487 18.80 -2.69 -21.02
C GLU A 487 19.03 -2.51 -19.51
N THR A 488 19.47 -3.55 -18.83
CA THR A 488 19.87 -3.48 -17.41
C THR A 488 21.10 -2.59 -17.27
N ILE A 489 22.12 -2.78 -18.11
CA ILE A 489 23.34 -1.96 -18.07
C ILE A 489 23.04 -0.51 -18.42
N ARG A 490 22.17 -0.28 -19.41
CA ARG A 490 21.71 1.07 -19.78
C ARG A 490 20.99 1.75 -18.61
N GLY A 491 20.07 1.04 -17.96
CA GLY A 491 19.37 1.50 -16.75
C GLY A 491 20.31 1.85 -15.61
N LEU A 492 21.24 0.95 -15.28
CA LEU A 492 22.25 1.17 -14.23
C LEU A 492 23.19 2.35 -14.56
N THR A 493 23.55 2.52 -15.83
CA THR A 493 24.37 3.66 -16.29
C THR A 493 23.62 4.97 -16.06
N MET A 494 22.32 5.03 -16.39
CA MET A 494 21.49 6.19 -16.12
C MET A 494 21.37 6.48 -14.62
N LEU A 495 21.13 5.48 -13.78
CA LEU A 495 21.09 5.65 -12.32
C LEU A 495 22.43 6.14 -11.75
N ALA A 496 23.53 5.58 -12.22
CA ALA A 496 24.88 5.96 -11.80
C ALA A 496 25.18 7.42 -12.15
N LEU A 497 24.81 7.88 -13.35
CA LEU A 497 24.92 9.28 -13.74
C LEU A 497 23.98 10.17 -12.88
N ALA A 498 22.73 9.75 -12.68
CA ALA A 498 21.75 10.47 -11.88
C ALA A 498 22.14 10.63 -10.40
N SER A 499 22.92 9.69 -9.85
CA SER A 499 23.48 9.82 -8.49
C SER A 499 24.41 11.03 -8.31
N ASN A 500 24.93 11.60 -9.40
CA ASN A 500 25.75 12.81 -9.40
C ASN A 500 24.91 14.09 -9.59
N PHE A 501 23.58 14.01 -9.62
CA PHE A 501 22.74 15.20 -9.75
C PHE A 501 22.66 16.01 -8.44
N ASN A 502 22.44 17.31 -8.58
CA ASN A 502 22.08 18.16 -7.46
C ASN A 502 20.59 17.98 -7.13
N ALA A 503 20.25 17.95 -5.84
CA ALA A 503 18.87 17.99 -5.40
C ALA A 503 18.27 19.34 -5.82
N SER A 504 17.09 19.31 -6.43
CA SER A 504 16.35 20.53 -6.78
C SER A 504 15.86 21.20 -5.49
N GLU A 505 16.21 22.48 -5.30
CA GLU A 505 15.77 23.26 -4.13
C GLU A 505 14.33 23.81 -4.27
N LYS A 506 13.71 23.64 -5.44
CA LYS A 506 12.58 24.47 -5.87
C LYS A 506 11.17 23.94 -5.54
N THR A 507 10.99 22.74 -4.99
CA THR A 507 9.65 22.10 -5.04
C THR A 507 8.77 22.17 -3.78
N ASP A 508 9.19 22.76 -2.65
CA ASP A 508 8.36 22.77 -1.41
C ASP A 508 8.28 24.13 -0.69
N LYS A 509 8.40 25.26 -1.40
CA LYS A 509 8.12 26.59 -0.82
C LYS A 509 6.65 27.02 -0.87
N GLU A 510 5.76 26.20 -1.41
CA GLU A 510 4.32 26.44 -1.27
C GLU A 510 3.76 25.49 -0.21
N PRO A 511 3.28 26.00 0.93
CA PRO A 511 2.50 25.18 1.85
C PRO A 511 1.31 24.60 1.08
N PRO A 512 0.83 23.40 1.43
CA PRO A 512 -0.39 22.87 0.82
C PRO A 512 -1.47 23.93 0.92
N LYS A 513 -1.99 24.38 -0.23
CA LYS A 513 -3.23 25.16 -0.25
C LYS A 513 -4.22 24.37 0.59
N LYS A 514 -4.75 24.99 1.66
CA LYS A 514 -5.89 24.46 2.39
C LYS A 514 -6.91 24.05 1.34
N ALA A 515 -7.19 22.76 1.24
CA ALA A 515 -8.36 22.31 0.53
C ALA A 515 -9.52 22.74 1.42
N ASP A 516 -10.23 23.79 1.00
CA ASP A 516 -11.46 24.26 1.62
C ASP A 516 -12.60 23.25 1.46
#